data_AF-A0A1V5HQ99-F1
#
_entry.id   AF-A0A1V5HQ99-F1
#
_cell.length_a   1.000
_cell.length_b   1.000
_cell.length_c   1.000
_cell.angle_alpha   90.00
_cell.angle_beta   90.00
_cell.angle_gamma   90.00
#
_symmetry.space_group_name_H-M   'P 1'
#
loop_
_entity.id
_entity.type
_entity.pdbx_description
1 polymer ?
#
loop_
_entity_poly.entity_id
_entity_poly.type
_entity_poly.pdbx_seq_one_letter_code
_entity_poly.pdbx_strand_id
1 'polypeptide(L)'
;MVLDPRNLADFRSGGLVVCLTADPDTLLARVAHNRDRPLLEAEDRRRRIVELLAQRRPIYEAITPAIDTSALTFDQIADEIAARYESFRSTFTG
;
A
#
# COMPACT_ATOMS: atom_id res chain seq x y z
N MET A 1 14.47 -1.38 6.14
CA MET A 1 13.14 -0.78 5.92
C MET A 1 12.26 -1.76 5.15
N VAL A 2 10.94 -1.73 5.30
CA VAL A 2 9.96 -2.64 4.64
C VAL A 2 10.11 -2.72 3.10
N LEU A 3 10.85 -1.78 2.50
CA LEU A 3 11.14 -1.69 1.06
C LEU A 3 12.39 -2.48 0.60
N ASP A 4 13.05 -3.25 1.48
CA ASP A 4 14.14 -4.15 1.06
C ASP A 4 13.56 -5.40 0.38
N PRO A 5 13.98 -5.77 -0.84
CA PRO A 5 13.50 -6.95 -1.55
C PRO A 5 13.62 -8.25 -0.73
N ARG A 6 14.63 -8.33 0.16
CA ARG A 6 14.83 -9.48 1.05
C ARG A 6 13.73 -9.59 2.09
N ASN A 7 13.32 -8.45 2.67
CA ASN A 7 12.19 -8.42 3.60
C ASN A 7 10.89 -8.85 2.91
N LEU A 8 10.72 -8.49 1.63
CA LEU A 8 9.54 -8.89 0.87
C LEU A 8 9.48 -10.39 0.61
N ALA A 9 10.63 -11.04 0.36
CA ALA A 9 10.70 -12.49 0.22
C ALA A 9 10.33 -13.20 1.53
N ASP A 10 10.84 -12.72 2.67
CA ASP A 10 10.52 -13.27 3.99
C ASP A 10 9.05 -13.08 4.35
N PHE A 11 8.45 -11.92 4.03
CA PHE A 11 7.02 -11.71 4.28
C PHE A 11 6.13 -12.61 3.40
N ARG A 12 6.56 -12.94 2.19
CA ARG A 12 5.82 -13.84 1.30
C ARG A 12 5.90 -15.31 1.68
N SER A 13 6.97 -15.73 2.34
CA SER A 13 7.16 -17.14 2.70
C SER A 13 6.29 -17.56 3.90
N GLY A 14 5.91 -16.61 4.76
CA GLY A 14 5.16 -16.88 5.99
C GLY A 14 3.81 -16.18 6.14
N GLY A 15 3.39 -15.34 5.18
CA GLY A 15 2.15 -14.57 5.33
C GLY A 15 1.62 -13.90 4.06
N LEU A 16 0.44 -13.32 4.19
CA LEU A 16 -0.21 -12.55 3.14
C LEU A 16 0.33 -11.12 3.13
N VAL A 17 0.96 -10.72 2.03
CA VAL A 17 1.37 -9.33 1.79
C VAL A 17 0.37 -8.66 0.86
N VAL A 18 -0.31 -7.62 1.34
CA VAL A 18 -1.28 -6.84 0.56
C VAL A 18 -0.71 -5.45 0.28
N CYS A 19 -0.65 -5.07 -1.00
CA CYS A 19 -0.30 -3.71 -1.39
C CYS A 19 -1.58 -2.87 -1.51
N LEU A 20 -1.69 -1.81 -0.72
CA LEU A 20 -2.76 -0.82 -0.86
C LEU A 20 -2.24 0.36 -1.67
N THR A 21 -2.87 0.63 -2.80
CA THR A 21 -2.57 1.78 -3.67
C THR A 21 -3.71 2.79 -3.62
N ALA A 22 -3.41 4.03 -3.97
CA ALA A 22 -4.40 5.06 -4.21
C ALA A 22 -3.81 6.09 -5.18
N ASP A 23 -4.66 6.82 -5.89
CA ASP A 23 -4.23 7.88 -6.77
C ASP A 23 -3.60 9.05 -5.97
N PRO A 24 -2.73 9.86 -6.61
CA PRO A 24 -2.02 10.94 -5.92
C PRO A 24 -2.94 11.98 -5.28
N ASP A 25 -4.11 12.25 -5.86
CA ASP A 25 -5.02 13.29 -5.38
C ASP A 25 -5.80 12.77 -4.15
N THR A 26 -6.21 11.50 -4.14
CA THR A 26 -6.76 10.83 -2.93
C THR A 26 -5.72 10.76 -1.80
N LEU A 27 -4.46 10.43 -2.11
CA LEU A 27 -3.39 10.41 -1.12
C LEU A 27 -3.13 11.81 -0.54
N LEU A 28 -3.14 12.84 -1.39
CA LEU A 28 -3.00 14.23 -0.95
C LEU A 28 -4.14 14.62 -0.01
N ALA A 29 -5.39 14.31 -0.35
CA ALA A 29 -6.55 14.62 0.49
C ALA A 29 -6.49 13.91 1.86
N ARG A 30 -6.12 12.62 1.89
CA ARG A 30 -5.99 11.83 3.12
C ARG A 30 -4.85 12.32 4.02
N VAL A 31 -3.76 12.81 3.43
CA VAL A 31 -2.58 13.27 4.19
C VAL A 31 -2.60 14.77 4.48
N ALA A 32 -3.45 15.56 3.81
CA ALA A 32 -3.58 17.00 4.01
C ALA A 32 -3.83 17.39 5.47
N HIS A 33 -4.58 16.57 6.21
CA HIS A 33 -4.91 16.82 7.62
C HIS A 33 -3.90 16.28 8.62
N ASN A 34 -2.86 15.56 8.18
CA ASN A 34 -1.93 14.86 9.06
C ASN A 34 -0.56 15.55 9.05
N ARG A 35 -0.23 16.24 10.15
CA ARG A 35 1.03 17.00 10.32
C ARG A 35 2.21 16.15 10.81
N ASP A 36 1.99 14.91 11.24
CA ASP A 36 3.04 14.04 11.79
C ASP A 36 3.81 13.24 10.72
N ARG A 37 3.96 13.79 9.52
CA ARG A 37 4.60 13.12 8.37
C ARG A 37 5.85 13.89 7.93
N PRO A 38 6.99 13.74 8.62
CA PRO A 38 8.23 14.48 8.31
C PRO A 38 8.75 14.29 6.88
N LEU A 39 8.37 13.20 6.18
CA LEU A 39 8.71 12.96 4.77
C LEU A 39 7.87 13.75 3.76
N LEU A 40 6.78 14.38 4.21
CA LEU A 40 5.80 15.13 3.42
C LEU A 40 5.73 16.61 3.83
N GLU A 41 6.67 17.06 4.65
CA GLU A 41 6.96 18.47 4.96
C GLU A 41 7.74 19.08 3.78
N ALA A 42 7.05 19.33 2.67
CA ALA A 42 7.60 20.02 1.50
C ALA A 42 6.63 21.12 1.07
N GLU A 43 7.15 22.24 0.52
CA GLU A 43 6.32 23.34 -0.02
C GLU A 43 5.29 22.83 -1.04
N ASP A 44 5.69 21.87 -1.88
CA ASP A 44 4.80 21.19 -2.83
C ASP A 44 4.58 19.72 -2.43
N ARG A 45 3.62 19.52 -1.52
CA ARG A 45 3.25 18.20 -0.99
C ARG A 45 2.78 17.24 -2.10
N ARG A 46 2.10 17.76 -3.12
CA ARG A 46 1.61 16.96 -4.25
C ARG A 46 2.77 16.41 -5.08
N ARG A 47 3.71 17.28 -5.45
CA ARG A 47 4.92 16.87 -6.16
C ARG A 47 5.72 15.84 -5.37
N ARG A 48 5.85 16.05 -4.05
CA ARG A 48 6.56 15.10 -3.19
C ARG A 48 5.90 13.72 -3.14
N ILE A 49 4.57 13.66 -3.08
CA ILE A 49 3.82 12.39 -3.14
C ILE A 49 4.07 11.68 -4.48
N VAL A 50 3.99 12.39 -5.61
CA VAL A 50 4.22 11.82 -6.94
C VAL A 50 5.65 11.26 -7.06
N GLU A 51 6.65 12.01 -6.61
CA GLU A 51 8.05 11.55 -6.61
C GLU A 51 8.23 10.30 -5.73
N LEU A 52 7.63 10.27 -4.53
CA LEU A 52 7.69 9.12 -3.64
C LEU A 52 6.99 7.89 -4.22
N LEU A 53 5.83 8.07 -4.85
CA LEU A 53 5.12 6.99 -5.55
C LEU A 53 5.96 6.46 -6.71
N ALA A 54 6.57 7.34 -7.51
CA ALA A 54 7.41 6.94 -8.63
C ALA A 54 8.66 6.16 -8.17
N GLN A 55 9.31 6.60 -7.08
CA GLN A 55 10.47 5.90 -6.52
C GLN A 55 10.10 4.51 -5.97
N ARG A 56 8.88 4.35 -5.43
CA ARG A 56 8.41 3.11 -4.82
C ARG A 56 7.67 2.19 -5.78
N ARG A 57 7.32 2.69 -6.97
CA ARG A 57 6.56 1.96 -7.99
C ARG A 57 7.14 0.58 -8.32
N PRO A 58 8.46 0.39 -8.51
CA PRO A 58 9.03 -0.93 -8.80
C PRO A 58 8.77 -1.97 -7.69
N ILE A 59 8.69 -1.51 -6.43
CA ILE A 59 8.45 -2.38 -5.27
C ILE A 59 6.96 -2.69 -5.16
N TYR A 60 6.09 -1.68 -5.36
CA TYR A 60 4.64 -1.87 -5.32
C TYR A 60 4.15 -2.77 -6.46
N GLU A 61 4.69 -2.61 -7.67
CA GLU A 61 4.38 -3.47 -8.83
C GLU A 61 4.81 -4.92 -8.59
N ALA A 62 5.89 -5.15 -7.83
CA ALA A 62 6.28 -6.50 -7.46
C ALA A 62 5.22 -7.18 -6.58
N ILE A 63 4.46 -6.44 -5.77
CA ILE A 63 3.45 -6.93 -4.81
C ILE A 63 2.08 -6.97 -5.50
N THR A 64 1.92 -7.92 -6.42
CA THR A 64 0.67 -8.17 -7.14
C THR A 64 -0.12 -9.33 -6.50
N PRO A 65 -1.46 -9.23 -6.41
CA PRO A 65 -2.29 -8.10 -6.81
C PRO A 65 -2.34 -6.99 -5.76
N ALA A 66 -2.32 -5.72 -6.19
CA ALA A 66 -2.62 -4.57 -5.32
C ALA A 66 -4.13 -4.37 -5.14
N ILE A 67 -4.55 -3.65 -4.10
CA ILE A 67 -5.91 -3.13 -3.91
C ILE A 67 -5.85 -1.63 -4.18
N ASP A 68 -6.58 -1.16 -5.19
CA ASP A 68 -6.80 0.26 -5.37
C ASP A 68 -7.88 0.75 -4.40
N THR A 69 -7.47 1.56 -3.44
CA THR A 69 -8.32 2.10 -2.38
C THR A 69 -8.85 3.51 -2.68
N SER A 70 -8.61 4.03 -3.89
CA SER A 70 -8.98 5.40 -4.28
C SER A 70 -10.48 5.64 -4.17
N ALA A 71 -11.28 4.68 -4.61
CA ALA A 71 -12.74 4.75 -4.61
C ALA A 71 -13.41 3.92 -3.49
N LEU A 72 -12.61 3.35 -2.57
CA LEU A 72 -13.12 2.47 -1.52
C LEU A 72 -13.25 3.21 -0.19
N THR A 73 -14.33 2.90 0.53
CA THR A 73 -14.51 3.25 1.94
C THR A 73 -13.66 2.35 2.84
N PHE A 74 -13.46 2.75 4.10
CA PHE A 74 -12.70 1.94 5.06
C PHE A 74 -13.26 0.52 5.22
N ASP A 75 -14.59 0.39 5.28
CA ASP A 75 -15.24 -0.92 5.41
C ASP A 75 -14.99 -1.79 4.18
N GLN A 76 -15.12 -1.23 2.97
CA GLN A 76 -14.82 -1.96 1.73
C GLN A 76 -13.35 -2.40 1.63
N ILE A 77 -12.42 -1.57 2.12
CA ILE A 77 -10.99 -1.93 2.18
C ILE A 77 -10.79 -3.09 3.17
N ALA A 78 -11.45 -3.06 4.33
CA ALA A 78 -11.36 -4.11 5.32
C ALA A 78 -11.94 -5.44 4.79
N ASP A 79 -13.10 -5.39 4.14
CA ASP A 79 -13.75 -6.55 3.54
C ASP A 79 -12.88 -7.18 2.45
N GLU A 80 -12.28 -6.37 1.56
CA GLU A 80 -11.37 -6.85 0.51
C GLU A 80 -10.13 -7.52 1.11
N ILE A 81 -9.54 -6.94 2.18
CA ILE A 81 -8.40 -7.55 2.87
C ILE A 81 -8.80 -8.89 3.50
N ALA A 82 -9.96 -8.96 4.15
CA ALA A 82 -10.47 -10.18 4.76
C ALA A 82 -10.71 -11.28 3.72
N ALA A 83 -11.33 -10.93 2.58
CA ALA A 83 -11.56 -11.87 1.47
C ALA A 83 -10.26 -12.45 0.90
N ARG A 84 -9.22 -11.61 0.76
CA ARG A 84 -7.89 -12.07 0.31
C ARG A 84 -7.21 -12.97 1.33
N TYR A 85 -7.38 -12.67 2.61
CA TYR A 85 -6.86 -13.50 3.70
C TYR A 85 -7.51 -14.89 3.73
N GLU A 86 -8.83 -14.98 3.58
CA GLU A 86 -9.53 -16.27 3.51
C GLU A 86 -9.10 -17.10 2.30
N SER A 87 -8.92 -16.44 1.14
CA SER A 87 -8.40 -17.08 -0.07
C SER A 87 -6.97 -17.62 0.14
N PHE A 88 -6.09 -16.82 0.74
CA PHE A 88 -4.72 -17.23 1.06
C PHE A 88 -4.67 -18.39 2.07
N ARG A 89 -5.46 -18.32 3.15
CA ARG A 89 -5.55 -19.36 4.18
C ARG A 89 -5.98 -20.71 3.60
N SER A 90 -6.89 -20.69 2.63
CA SER A 90 -7.36 -21.89 1.94
C SER A 90 -6.27 -22.55 1.09
N THR A 91 -5.33 -21.78 0.53
CA THR A 91 -4.19 -22.30 -0.25
C THR A 91 -3.03 -22.80 0.65
N PHE A 92 -2.88 -22.24 1.85
CA PHE A 92 -1.77 -22.56 2.76
C PHE A 92 -2.06 -23.75 3.71
N THR A 93 -3.31 -24.21 3.80
CA THR A 93 -3.72 -25.34 4.66
C THR A 93 -3.76 -26.68 3.87
N GLY A 94 -3.10 -26.75 2.71
CA GLY A 94 -3.02 -27.95 1.84
C GLY A 94 -1.63 -28.57 1.82
#